data_AF-A0A923YGH2-F1
#
_entry.id   AF-A0A923YGH2-F1
#
_cell.length_a   1.000
_cell.length_b   1.000
_cell.length_c   1.000
_cell.angle_alpha   90.00
_cell.angle_beta   90.00
_cell.angle_gamma   90.00
#
_symmetry.space_group_name_H-M   'P 1'
#
loop_
_entity.id
_entity.type
_entity.pdbx_description
1 polymer ?
#
loop_
_entity_poly.entity_id
_entity_poly.type
_entity_poly.pdbx_seq_one_letter_code
_entity_poly.pdbx_strand_id
1 'polypeptide(L)'
;MGNYLRNRQLCQKSAALTHETYASIAAMFGGIEATFDDNFAPNNHIIGATIIGGDPRDSVVDAHCRSHDHENLFIASSAVMPVAGTVNCALTIAADAMVQIASEMAAANASASTNADQIKRGEYLVRVADCIACHKVDKVKPFAGGYPLATPFGNIYGPNITPDKETGIGTWMDDDFIYAMPLGIGKHGEHLFQRFPIPRLPNCRVRMYWQSKPICLAYMRLIRRRRKTICCFRLTSDLFWRAGKLIQQKV
;
A
#
# COMPACT_ATOMS: atom_id res chain seq x y z
N MET A 1 31.95 18.42 30.14
CA MET A 1 31.68 18.17 31.57
C MET A 1 30.53 19.01 32.14
N GLY A 2 30.42 20.32 31.82
CA GLY A 2 29.41 21.20 32.43
C GLY A 2 27.94 20.83 32.21
N ASN A 3 27.55 20.41 30.99
CA ASN A 3 26.14 20.08 30.70
C ASN A 3 25.65 18.80 31.40
N TYR A 4 26.52 17.80 31.55
CA TYR A 4 26.19 16.55 32.23
C TYR A 4 25.87 16.78 33.72
N LEU A 5 26.72 17.56 34.40
CA LEU A 5 26.51 17.89 35.82
C LEU A 5 25.23 18.70 36.04
N ARG A 6 24.93 19.63 35.12
CA ARG A 6 23.67 20.40 35.14
C ARG A 6 22.45 19.48 34.97
N ASN A 7 22.47 18.56 34.02
CA ASN A 7 21.35 17.62 33.80
C ASN A 7 21.15 16.71 35.01
N ARG A 8 22.22 16.19 35.60
CA ARG A 8 22.16 15.39 36.83
C ARG A 8 21.50 16.17 37.97
N GLN A 9 21.88 17.43 38.18
CA GLN A 9 21.27 18.29 39.21
C GLN A 9 19.77 18.52 38.96
N LEU A 10 19.36 18.68 37.69
CA LEU A 10 17.94 18.81 37.34
C LEU A 10 17.14 17.53 37.65
N CYS A 11 17.69 16.36 37.31
CA CYS A 11 17.06 15.08 37.65
C CYS A 11 16.92 14.90 39.17
N GLN A 12 17.94 15.26 39.94
CA GLN A 12 17.89 15.19 41.41
C GLN A 12 16.83 16.13 42.00
N LYS A 13 16.74 17.36 41.48
CA LYS A 13 15.68 18.31 41.89
C LYS A 13 14.28 17.81 41.54
N SER A 14 14.12 17.21 40.36
CA SER A 14 12.85 16.61 39.94
C SER A 14 12.46 15.45 40.86
N ALA A 15 13.40 14.60 41.26
CA ALA A 15 13.14 13.47 42.16
C ALA A 15 12.62 13.94 43.53
N ALA A 16 13.20 15.01 44.09
CA ALA A 16 12.71 15.61 45.34
C ALA A 16 11.25 16.09 45.22
N LEU A 17 10.89 16.74 44.11
CA LEU A 17 9.51 17.16 43.85
C LEU A 17 8.55 15.97 43.63
N THR A 18 9.02 14.92 42.95
CA THR A 18 8.23 13.69 42.76
C THR A 18 7.93 13.01 44.09
N HIS A 19 8.85 13.05 45.05
CA HIS A 19 8.64 12.52 46.39
C HIS A 19 7.46 13.22 47.10
N GLU A 20 7.41 14.56 47.06
CA GLU A 20 6.28 15.34 47.60
C GLU A 20 4.96 14.98 46.91
N THR A 21 5.00 14.80 45.59
CA THR A 21 3.84 14.42 44.78
C THR A 21 3.32 13.04 45.16
N TYR A 22 4.22 12.06 45.32
CA TYR A 22 3.84 10.70 45.72
C TYR A 22 3.29 10.64 47.15
N ALA A 23 3.84 11.42 48.09
CA ALA A 23 3.28 11.54 49.42
C ALA A 23 1.85 12.12 49.40
N SER A 24 1.61 13.16 48.59
CA SER A 24 0.26 13.73 48.40
C SER A 24 -0.71 12.70 47.80
N ILE A 25 -0.28 11.95 46.79
CA ILE A 25 -1.08 10.88 46.18
C ILE A 25 -1.41 9.81 47.20
N ALA A 26 -0.43 9.33 47.96
CA ALA A 26 -0.65 8.30 49.00
C ALA A 26 -1.65 8.76 50.07
N ALA A 27 -1.57 10.03 50.50
CA ALA A 27 -2.51 10.61 51.46
C ALA A 27 -3.94 10.66 50.89
N MET A 28 -4.10 11.02 49.61
CA MET A 28 -5.42 11.03 48.95
C MET A 28 -6.07 9.65 48.87
N PHE A 29 -5.27 8.58 48.75
CA PHE A 29 -5.76 7.20 48.77
C PHE A 29 -6.03 6.66 50.19
N GLY A 30 -5.83 7.47 51.24
CA GLY A 30 -5.97 7.04 52.63
C GLY A 30 -4.85 6.10 53.10
N GLY A 31 -3.68 6.17 52.46
CA GLY A 31 -2.51 5.38 52.85
C GLY A 31 -2.05 5.74 54.27
N ILE A 32 -1.99 4.73 55.14
CA ILE A 32 -1.54 4.87 56.54
C ILE A 32 -0.03 4.69 56.71
N GLU A 33 0.63 4.10 55.71
CA GLU A 33 2.06 3.87 55.68
C GLU A 33 2.54 3.99 54.22
N ALA A 34 3.58 4.80 53.99
CA ALA A 34 4.17 5.00 52.67
C ALA A 34 5.68 4.74 52.76
N THR A 35 6.18 3.92 51.84
CA THR A 35 7.61 3.64 51.70
C THR A 35 8.09 4.18 50.36
N PHE A 36 9.26 4.81 50.37
CA PHE A 36 9.85 5.41 49.19
C PHE A 36 11.23 4.80 48.97
N ASP A 37 11.53 4.44 47.73
CA ASP A 37 12.88 4.06 47.30
C ASP A 37 13.49 5.23 46.52
N ASP A 38 14.50 5.86 47.13
CA ASP A 38 15.19 7.02 46.54
C ASP A 38 16.29 6.62 45.54
N ASN A 39 16.51 5.32 45.33
CA ASN A 39 17.47 4.86 44.35
C ASN A 39 16.94 5.05 42.92
N PHE A 40 17.79 5.57 42.03
CA PHE A 40 17.47 5.68 40.62
C PHE A 40 17.50 4.32 39.94
N ALA A 41 16.33 3.70 39.80
CA ALA A 41 16.17 2.45 39.08
C ALA A 41 16.39 2.63 37.56
N PRO A 42 17.08 1.70 36.88
CA PRO A 42 17.17 1.71 35.43
C PRO A 42 15.81 1.34 34.80
N ASN A 43 15.39 2.08 33.77
CA ASN A 43 14.10 1.91 33.11
C ASN A 43 14.17 1.28 31.70
N ASN A 44 15.32 0.68 31.34
CA ASN A 44 15.55 0.03 30.03
C ASN A 44 15.34 0.95 28.80
N HIS A 45 15.43 2.27 28.95
CA HIS A 45 15.32 3.25 27.86
C HIS A 45 16.69 3.81 27.48
N ILE A 46 17.52 2.97 26.86
CA ILE A 46 18.85 3.38 26.36
C ILE A 46 18.66 4.24 25.11
N ILE A 47 19.14 5.49 25.15
CA ILE A 47 18.92 6.48 24.09
C ILE A 47 20.21 7.26 23.78
N GLY A 48 20.24 7.96 22.64
CA GLY A 48 21.26 8.96 22.32
C GLY A 48 22.64 8.43 21.94
N ALA A 49 22.79 7.12 21.69
CA ALA A 49 24.07 6.52 21.30
C ALA A 49 24.49 6.86 19.85
N THR A 50 23.53 7.14 18.96
CA THR A 50 23.75 7.45 17.54
C THR A 50 22.90 8.63 17.13
N ILE A 51 23.10 9.76 17.81
CA ILE A 51 22.19 10.91 17.82
C ILE A 51 21.88 11.47 16.42
N ILE A 52 20.62 11.86 16.23
CA ILE A 52 20.13 12.53 15.04
C ILE A 52 20.53 14.02 15.02
N GLY A 53 20.87 14.55 13.85
CA GLY A 53 21.20 15.97 13.69
C GLY A 53 21.41 16.40 12.24
N GLY A 54 21.55 17.71 12.05
CA GLY A 54 21.73 18.32 10.73
C GLY A 54 23.19 18.44 10.28
N ASP A 55 24.15 18.24 11.18
CA ASP A 55 25.58 18.38 10.91
C ASP A 55 26.32 17.06 11.22
N PRO A 56 27.07 16.47 10.28
CA PRO A 56 27.81 15.24 10.50
C PRO A 56 28.94 15.36 11.54
N ARG A 57 29.32 16.58 11.95
CA ARG A 57 30.36 16.80 12.97
C ARG A 57 29.86 16.56 14.40
N ASP A 58 28.55 16.65 14.63
CA ASP A 58 27.93 16.52 15.96
C ASP A 58 26.78 15.51 16.01
N SER A 59 26.50 14.83 14.90
CA SER A 59 25.48 13.80 14.80
C SER A 59 25.93 12.61 13.95
N VAL A 60 25.34 11.45 14.22
CA VAL A 60 25.67 10.19 13.51
C VAL A 60 24.73 9.98 12.33
N VAL A 61 23.46 10.36 12.50
CA VAL A 61 22.42 10.18 11.50
C VAL A 61 21.71 11.49 11.17
N ASP A 62 21.21 11.60 9.94
CA ASP A 62 20.42 12.73 9.46
C ASP A 62 18.95 12.66 9.93
N ALA A 63 18.14 13.66 9.55
CA ALA A 63 16.72 13.75 9.90
C ALA A 63 15.87 12.54 9.45
N HIS A 64 16.38 11.71 8.55
CA HIS A 64 15.76 10.49 8.05
C HIS A 64 16.36 9.23 8.69
N CYS A 65 17.11 9.38 9.79
CA CYS A 65 17.82 8.31 10.48
C CYS A 65 18.82 7.55 9.59
N ARG A 66 19.29 8.18 8.51
CA ARG A 66 20.34 7.66 7.65
C ARG A 66 21.70 8.10 8.19
N SER A 67 22.66 7.19 8.19
CA SER A 67 24.05 7.50 8.57
C SER A 67 24.63 8.56 7.64
N HIS A 68 25.27 9.60 8.20
CA HIS A 68 25.97 10.60 7.39
C HIS A 68 27.12 10.00 6.59
N ASP A 69 27.78 8.98 7.15
CA ASP A 69 28.95 8.35 6.52
C ASP A 69 28.58 7.43 5.35
N HIS A 70 27.39 6.81 5.34
CA HIS A 70 27.04 5.69 4.46
C HIS A 70 25.61 5.85 3.95
N GLU A 71 25.44 6.01 2.63
CA GLU A 71 24.14 6.30 2.00
C GLU A 71 23.10 5.18 2.16
N ASN A 72 23.53 3.94 2.41
CA ASN A 72 22.70 2.74 2.51
C ASN A 72 22.57 2.19 3.94
N LEU A 73 23.03 2.93 4.95
CA LEU A 73 22.94 2.52 6.35
C LEU A 73 21.94 3.39 7.10
N PHE A 74 20.96 2.74 7.75
CA PHE A 74 19.93 3.39 8.54
C PHE A 74 19.86 2.79 9.94
N ILE A 75 19.47 3.60 10.91
CA ILE A 75 19.36 3.19 12.31
C ILE A 75 17.92 3.40 12.80
N ALA A 76 17.22 2.30 13.05
CA ALA A 76 15.88 2.30 13.64
C ALA A 76 15.95 1.86 15.10
N SER A 77 16.27 2.79 16.00
CA SER A 77 16.45 2.52 17.43
C SER A 77 16.32 3.79 18.25
N SER A 78 16.01 3.69 19.54
CA SER A 78 16.05 4.83 20.48
C SER A 78 17.43 5.48 20.57
N ALA A 79 18.48 4.81 20.11
CA ALA A 79 19.83 5.36 19.99
C ALA A 79 19.88 6.66 19.17
N VAL A 80 18.97 6.87 18.22
CA VAL A 80 18.94 8.10 17.39
C VAL A 80 18.31 9.29 18.10
N MET A 81 17.54 9.04 19.16
CA MET A 81 16.77 10.08 19.84
C MET A 81 17.72 11.04 20.59
N PRO A 82 17.61 12.36 20.36
CA PRO A 82 18.50 13.33 20.98
C PRO A 82 18.13 13.64 22.43
N VAL A 83 16.92 13.29 22.85
CA VAL A 83 16.37 13.61 24.18
C VAL A 83 15.54 12.43 24.71
N ALA A 84 15.70 12.13 26.00
CA ALA A 84 14.76 11.30 26.75
C ALA A 84 13.58 12.18 27.18
N GLY A 85 12.38 11.86 26.69
CA GLY A 85 11.15 12.44 27.21
C GLY A 85 10.78 11.85 28.58
N THR A 86 9.57 12.18 29.04
CA THR A 86 9.00 11.69 30.30
C THR A 86 8.22 10.38 30.15
N VAL A 87 8.19 9.79 28.94
CA VAL A 87 7.37 8.63 28.60
C VAL A 87 8.20 7.56 27.88
N ASN A 88 7.68 6.34 27.82
CA ASN A 88 8.31 5.23 27.11
C ASN A 88 8.51 5.56 25.63
N CYS A 89 9.73 5.35 25.13
CA CYS A 89 10.13 5.75 23.78
C CYS A 89 9.72 4.78 22.65
N ALA A 90 9.11 3.64 22.97
CA ALA A 90 8.79 2.60 21.98
C ALA A 90 7.92 3.11 20.82
N LEU A 91 6.95 3.98 21.11
CA LEU A 91 6.09 4.55 20.08
C LEU A 91 6.85 5.52 19.17
N THR A 92 7.78 6.30 19.73
CA THR A 92 8.66 7.19 18.96
C THR A 92 9.58 6.38 18.03
N ILE A 93 10.16 5.28 18.51
CA ILE A 93 10.98 4.39 17.68
C ILE A 93 10.17 3.87 16.48
N ALA A 94 8.92 3.44 16.70
CA ALA A 94 8.05 2.98 15.62
C ALA A 94 7.74 4.09 14.61
N ALA A 95 7.53 5.33 15.07
CA ALA A 95 7.30 6.47 14.21
C ALA A 95 8.53 6.78 13.33
N ASP A 96 9.73 6.82 13.92
CA ASP A 96 10.98 7.07 13.20
C ASP A 96 11.25 5.98 12.15
N ALA A 97 10.96 4.72 12.48
CA ALA A 97 11.05 3.61 11.52
C ALA A 97 10.07 3.75 10.35
N MET A 98 8.85 4.28 10.58
CA MET A 98 7.91 4.55 9.50
C MET A 98 8.35 5.70 8.61
N VAL A 99 8.93 6.76 9.20
CA VAL A 99 9.50 7.88 8.43
C VAL A 99 10.66 7.41 7.55
N GLN A 100 11.52 6.53 8.06
CA GLN A 100 12.59 5.88 7.29
C GLN A 100 12.03 5.17 6.05
N ILE A 101 11.09 4.24 6.25
CA ILE A 101 10.47 3.47 5.17
C ILE A 101 9.80 4.40 4.15
N ALA A 102 9.09 5.43 4.60
CA ALA A 102 8.45 6.40 3.71
C ALA A 102 9.46 7.16 2.83
N SER A 103 10.61 7.55 3.41
CA SER A 103 11.67 8.24 2.68
C SER A 103 12.32 7.35 1.60
N GLU A 104 12.54 6.07 1.90
CA GLU A 104 13.04 5.11 0.94
C GLU A 104 12.02 4.82 -0.17
N MET A 105 10.74 4.66 0.18
CA MET A 105 9.67 4.50 -0.80
C MET A 105 9.55 5.72 -1.72
N ALA A 106 9.74 6.93 -1.20
CA ALA A 106 9.75 8.15 -2.01
C ALA A 106 10.96 8.20 -2.96
N ALA A 107 12.16 7.86 -2.48
CA ALA A 107 13.35 7.77 -3.32
C ALA A 107 13.23 6.68 -4.40
N ALA A 108 12.69 5.51 -4.04
CA ALA A 108 12.41 4.42 -4.97
C ALA A 108 11.39 4.85 -6.04
N ASN A 109 10.33 5.59 -5.67
CA ASN A 109 9.35 6.11 -6.60
C ASN A 109 9.91 7.24 -7.49
N ALA A 110 10.82 8.08 -6.98
CA ALA A 110 11.51 9.07 -7.81
C ALA A 110 12.42 8.41 -8.85
N SER A 111 12.99 7.24 -8.51
CA SER A 111 13.78 6.40 -9.42
C SER A 111 12.93 5.48 -10.31
N ALA A 112 11.59 5.48 -10.17
CA ALA A 112 10.70 4.54 -10.84
C ALA A 112 10.50 4.87 -12.33
N SER A 113 11.55 4.60 -13.11
CA SER A 113 11.58 4.20 -14.51
C SER A 113 11.03 5.22 -15.52
N THR A 114 11.78 5.44 -16.60
CA THR A 114 11.30 6.26 -17.73
C THR A 114 9.92 5.78 -18.19
N ASN A 115 9.10 6.67 -18.76
CA ASN A 115 7.80 6.28 -19.35
C ASN A 115 7.95 5.04 -20.26
N ALA A 116 9.08 4.88 -20.95
CA ALA A 116 9.36 3.73 -21.81
C ALA A 116 9.49 2.40 -21.05
N ASP A 117 10.12 2.39 -19.88
CA ASP A 117 10.29 1.19 -19.07
C ASP A 117 8.97 0.78 -18.40
N GLN A 118 8.16 1.77 -17.97
CA GLN A 118 6.79 1.51 -17.50
C GLN A 118 5.92 0.90 -18.61
N ILE A 119 6.05 1.40 -19.85
CA ILE A 119 5.33 0.87 -21.02
C ILE A 119 5.76 -0.57 -21.32
N LYS A 120 7.06 -0.88 -21.36
CA LYS A 120 7.57 -2.26 -21.55
C LYS A 120 7.09 -3.20 -20.45
N ARG A 121 7.09 -2.74 -19.21
CA ARG A 121 6.55 -3.51 -18.08
C ARG A 121 5.05 -3.73 -18.21
N GLY A 122 4.30 -2.71 -18.63
CA GLY A 122 2.87 -2.82 -18.90
C GLY A 122 2.55 -3.82 -20.01
N GLU A 123 3.30 -3.79 -21.10
CA GLU A 123 3.21 -4.78 -22.18
C GLU A 123 3.44 -6.20 -21.66
N TYR A 124 4.52 -6.39 -20.89
CA TYR A 124 4.84 -7.68 -20.29
C TYR A 124 3.71 -8.19 -19.39
N LEU A 125 3.19 -7.34 -18.51
CA LEU A 125 2.10 -7.69 -17.59
C LEU A 125 0.81 -8.06 -18.33
N VAL A 126 0.44 -7.30 -19.37
CA VAL A 126 -0.74 -7.62 -20.21
C VAL A 126 -0.56 -8.95 -20.96
N ARG A 127 0.66 -9.29 -21.36
CA ARG A 127 0.98 -10.56 -22.00
C ARG A 127 0.90 -11.74 -21.03
N VAL A 128 1.44 -11.61 -19.82
CA VAL A 128 1.38 -12.66 -18.78
C VAL A 128 -0.03 -12.82 -18.22
N ALA A 129 -0.81 -11.75 -18.15
CA ALA A 129 -2.22 -11.78 -17.78
C ALA A 129 -3.13 -12.38 -18.88
N ASP A 130 -2.56 -12.73 -20.04
CA ASP A 130 -3.22 -13.36 -21.18
C ASP A 130 -4.52 -12.67 -21.63
N CYS A 131 -4.54 -11.32 -21.57
CA CYS A 131 -5.73 -10.55 -21.96
C CYS A 131 -6.13 -10.82 -23.43
N ILE A 132 -5.15 -11.11 -24.30
CA ILE A 132 -5.36 -11.36 -25.73
C ILE A 132 -6.13 -12.65 -25.98
N ALA A 133 -6.05 -13.66 -25.10
CA ALA A 133 -6.78 -14.92 -25.30
C ALA A 133 -8.28 -14.70 -25.46
N CYS A 134 -8.87 -13.84 -24.63
CA CYS A 134 -10.31 -13.57 -24.63
C CYS A 134 -10.68 -12.27 -25.36
N HIS A 135 -9.83 -11.25 -25.33
CA HIS A 135 -10.14 -9.92 -25.87
C HIS A 135 -9.69 -9.73 -27.32
N LYS A 136 -9.81 -10.71 -28.20
CA LYS A 136 -9.47 -10.56 -29.64
C LYS A 136 -10.70 -10.75 -30.53
N VAL A 137 -10.64 -10.31 -31.79
CA VAL A 137 -11.55 -10.80 -32.85
C VAL A 137 -10.86 -11.94 -33.60
N ASP A 138 -9.65 -11.65 -34.06
CA ASP A 138 -8.74 -12.49 -34.82
C ASP A 138 -7.30 -12.19 -34.37
N LYS A 139 -6.29 -12.86 -34.93
CA LYS A 139 -4.88 -12.59 -34.60
C LYS A 139 -4.42 -11.17 -34.99
N VAL A 140 -5.13 -10.51 -35.91
CA VAL A 140 -4.76 -9.20 -36.51
C VAL A 140 -5.37 -8.02 -35.72
N LYS A 141 -6.38 -8.29 -34.88
CA LYS A 141 -7.10 -7.32 -34.05
C LYS A 141 -7.07 -7.76 -32.57
N PRO A 142 -5.89 -7.71 -31.92
CA PRO A 142 -5.79 -7.94 -30.49
C PRO A 142 -6.54 -6.84 -29.71
N PHE A 143 -7.01 -7.16 -28.51
CA PHE A 143 -7.72 -6.27 -27.57
C PHE A 143 -9.11 -5.75 -27.98
N ALA A 144 -9.50 -5.95 -29.24
CA ALA A 144 -10.81 -5.52 -29.76
C ALA A 144 -12.00 -6.35 -29.22
N GLY A 145 -11.75 -7.51 -28.61
CA GLY A 145 -12.78 -8.43 -28.09
C GLY A 145 -13.64 -9.08 -29.17
N GLY A 146 -14.59 -9.93 -28.80
CA GLY A 146 -15.54 -10.56 -29.75
C GLY A 146 -15.18 -11.96 -30.23
N TYR A 147 -14.14 -12.57 -29.67
CA TYR A 147 -13.84 -13.98 -29.87
C TYR A 147 -14.89 -14.84 -29.13
N PRO A 148 -15.57 -15.79 -29.81
CA PRO A 148 -16.53 -16.68 -29.16
C PRO A 148 -15.80 -17.70 -28.28
N LEU A 149 -16.05 -17.65 -26.98
CA LEU A 149 -15.64 -18.68 -26.03
C LEU A 149 -16.82 -19.63 -25.83
N ALA A 150 -16.69 -20.85 -26.36
CA ALA A 150 -17.69 -21.89 -26.18
C ALA A 150 -17.79 -22.28 -24.70
N THR A 151 -19.01 -22.25 -24.16
CA THR A 151 -19.32 -22.76 -22.81
C THR A 151 -20.55 -23.66 -22.87
N PRO A 152 -20.79 -24.53 -21.86
CA PRO A 152 -21.97 -25.40 -21.81
C PRO A 152 -23.31 -24.66 -21.84
N PHE A 153 -23.31 -23.34 -21.63
CA PHE A 153 -24.50 -22.49 -21.59
C PHE A 153 -24.58 -21.51 -22.77
N GLY A 154 -23.71 -21.66 -23.78
CA GLY A 154 -23.64 -20.80 -24.96
C GLY A 154 -22.29 -20.08 -25.13
N ASN A 155 -22.17 -19.31 -26.20
CA ASN A 155 -20.94 -18.58 -26.49
C ASN A 155 -20.86 -17.29 -25.68
N ILE A 156 -19.70 -17.05 -25.04
CA ILE A 156 -19.38 -15.83 -24.31
C ILE A 156 -18.35 -15.02 -25.10
N TYR A 157 -18.50 -13.70 -25.13
CA TYR A 157 -17.64 -12.82 -25.92
C TYR A 157 -16.90 -11.86 -25.01
N GLY A 158 -15.56 -11.77 -25.15
CA GLY A 158 -14.77 -10.76 -24.45
C GLY A 158 -15.12 -9.34 -24.94
N PRO A 159 -15.25 -8.34 -24.06
CA PRO A 159 -15.51 -6.96 -24.46
C PRO A 159 -14.29 -6.34 -25.15
N ASN A 160 -14.48 -5.20 -25.82
CA ASN A 160 -13.38 -4.42 -26.36
C ASN A 160 -12.67 -3.67 -25.22
N ILE A 161 -11.36 -3.86 -25.09
CA ILE A 161 -10.52 -3.19 -24.07
C ILE A 161 -9.49 -2.24 -24.69
N THR A 162 -9.68 -1.86 -25.95
CA THR A 162 -8.88 -0.80 -26.59
C THR A 162 -9.29 0.58 -26.06
N PRO A 163 -8.48 1.64 -26.30
CA PRO A 163 -8.79 3.02 -25.90
C PRO A 163 -9.96 3.67 -26.65
N ASP A 164 -10.83 2.89 -27.29
CA ASP A 164 -12.00 3.42 -27.97
C ASP A 164 -12.99 4.01 -26.97
N LYS A 165 -13.45 5.24 -27.23
CA LYS A 165 -14.32 5.98 -26.30
C LYS A 165 -15.75 5.44 -26.24
N GLU A 166 -16.23 4.81 -27.32
CA GLU A 166 -17.61 4.33 -27.43
C GLU A 166 -17.76 2.86 -27.03
N THR A 167 -16.89 2.00 -27.55
CA THR A 167 -17.00 0.55 -27.37
C THR A 167 -15.92 -0.04 -26.48
N GLY A 168 -14.87 0.72 -26.16
CA GLY A 168 -13.72 0.29 -25.36
C GLY A 168 -13.63 0.97 -24.01
N ILE A 169 -12.42 0.96 -23.43
CA ILE A 169 -12.13 1.56 -22.11
C ILE A 169 -11.67 3.03 -22.21
N GLY A 170 -11.81 3.67 -23.37
CA GLY A 170 -11.28 5.03 -23.60
C GLY A 170 -11.93 6.14 -22.77
N THR A 171 -13.05 5.84 -22.10
CA THR A 171 -13.73 6.75 -21.16
C THR A 171 -13.64 6.30 -19.70
N TRP A 172 -12.88 5.24 -19.41
CA TRP A 172 -12.71 4.72 -18.05
C TRP A 172 -11.65 5.53 -17.32
N MET A 173 -11.96 5.90 -16.08
CA MET A 173 -10.99 6.42 -15.13
C MET A 173 -10.09 5.28 -14.62
N ASP A 174 -8.95 5.64 -14.04
CA ASP A 174 -7.99 4.67 -13.51
C ASP A 174 -8.65 3.74 -12.48
N ASP A 175 -9.48 4.33 -11.61
CA ASP A 175 -10.24 3.62 -10.59
C ASP A 175 -11.23 2.61 -11.19
N ASP A 176 -11.94 2.95 -12.26
CA ASP A 176 -12.88 2.04 -12.92
C ASP A 176 -12.17 0.75 -13.36
N PHE A 177 -10.97 0.87 -13.92
CA PHE A 177 -10.17 -0.27 -14.33
C PHE A 177 -9.59 -1.05 -13.14
N ILE A 178 -9.12 -0.32 -12.13
CA ILE A 178 -8.52 -0.89 -10.92
C ILE A 178 -9.55 -1.70 -10.10
N TYR A 179 -10.82 -1.29 -10.10
CA TYR A 179 -11.95 -1.97 -9.46
C TYR A 179 -12.53 -3.08 -10.33
N ALA A 180 -12.62 -2.90 -11.65
CA ALA A 180 -13.15 -3.91 -12.56
C ALA A 180 -12.40 -5.24 -12.50
N MET A 181 -11.08 -5.23 -12.41
CA MET A 181 -10.28 -6.46 -12.34
C MET A 181 -10.50 -7.31 -11.07
N PRO A 182 -10.42 -6.76 -9.85
CA PRO A 182 -10.62 -7.54 -8.62
C PRO A 182 -12.08 -7.76 -8.26
N LEU A 183 -12.97 -6.79 -8.54
CA LEU A 183 -14.37 -6.82 -8.10
C LEU A 183 -15.32 -7.28 -9.19
N GLY A 184 -14.90 -7.25 -10.46
CA GLY A 184 -15.79 -7.55 -11.59
C GLY A 184 -16.90 -6.51 -11.73
N ILE A 185 -16.67 -5.25 -11.33
CA ILE A 185 -17.64 -4.16 -11.43
C ILE A 185 -17.21 -3.23 -12.56
N GLY A 186 -18.08 -3.04 -13.55
CA GLY A 186 -17.86 -2.13 -14.67
C GLY A 186 -18.13 -0.68 -14.30
N LYS A 187 -17.84 0.24 -15.22
CA LYS A 187 -17.87 1.69 -14.96
C LYS A 187 -19.25 2.22 -14.52
N HIS A 188 -20.33 1.54 -14.89
CA HIS A 188 -21.71 1.93 -14.55
C HIS A 188 -22.28 1.09 -13.41
N GLY A 189 -21.42 0.40 -12.65
CA GLY A 189 -21.82 -0.48 -11.56
C GLY A 189 -22.35 -1.85 -12.01
N GLU A 190 -22.30 -2.14 -13.31
CA GLU A 190 -22.72 -3.43 -13.85
C GLU A 190 -21.75 -4.55 -13.46
N HIS A 191 -22.26 -5.74 -13.19
CA HIS A 191 -21.40 -6.90 -12.97
C HIS A 191 -20.84 -7.41 -14.29
N LEU A 192 -19.52 -7.36 -14.43
CA LEU A 192 -18.78 -7.96 -15.54
C LEU A 192 -18.80 -9.48 -15.38
N PHE A 193 -19.04 -10.18 -16.48
CA PHE A 193 -19.06 -11.64 -16.47
C PHE A 193 -17.76 -12.19 -15.87
N GLN A 194 -17.90 -12.97 -14.80
CA GLN A 194 -16.80 -13.40 -13.94
C GLN A 194 -15.86 -14.36 -14.67
N ARG A 195 -14.79 -13.81 -15.27
CA ARG A 195 -13.60 -14.59 -15.62
C ARG A 195 -12.29 -13.94 -15.21
N PHE A 196 -12.32 -12.77 -14.56
CA PHE A 196 -11.20 -12.38 -13.72
C PHE A 196 -11.13 -13.40 -12.58
N PRO A 197 -9.97 -14.05 -12.34
CA PRO A 197 -9.89 -15.15 -11.38
C PRO A 197 -10.21 -14.65 -9.97
N ILE A 198 -11.47 -14.78 -9.56
CA ILE A 198 -11.91 -14.80 -8.18
C ILE A 198 -11.69 -16.25 -7.70
N PRO A 199 -11.04 -16.48 -6.55
CA PRO A 199 -10.31 -17.70 -6.28
C PRO A 199 -11.23 -18.87 -5.95
N ARG A 200 -11.34 -19.83 -6.88
CA ARG A 200 -11.68 -21.24 -6.58
C ARG A 200 -11.02 -22.23 -7.54
N LEU A 201 -9.80 -21.92 -7.99
CA LEU A 201 -8.87 -22.95 -8.50
C LEU A 201 -7.80 -23.13 -7.43
N PRO A 202 -7.65 -24.31 -6.80
CA PRO A 202 -6.78 -24.49 -5.64
C PRO A 202 -5.30 -24.17 -5.90
N ASN A 203 -4.86 -24.07 -7.17
CA ASN A 203 -3.44 -24.01 -7.52
C ASN A 203 -3.02 -22.83 -8.42
N CYS A 204 -3.87 -21.84 -8.67
CA CYS A 204 -3.51 -20.66 -9.48
C CYS A 204 -3.71 -19.35 -8.71
N ARG A 205 -2.67 -18.92 -7.97
CA ARG A 205 -2.61 -17.61 -7.29
C ARG A 205 -1.77 -16.62 -8.09
N VAL A 206 -2.21 -16.26 -9.30
CA VAL A 206 -1.66 -15.09 -10.00
C VAL A 206 -2.66 -13.95 -9.83
N ARG A 207 -2.59 -13.27 -8.67
CA ARG A 207 -3.32 -12.02 -8.45
C ARG A 207 -2.39 -10.88 -8.84
N MET A 208 -2.78 -10.10 -9.84
CA MET A 208 -2.01 -8.92 -10.20
C MET A 208 -1.99 -7.95 -9.00
N TYR A 209 -0.79 -7.61 -8.52
CA TYR A 209 -0.62 -6.68 -7.39
C TYR A 209 -1.30 -5.34 -7.71
N TRP A 210 -1.87 -4.71 -6.69
CA TRP A 210 -2.56 -3.42 -6.82
C TRP A 210 -1.71 -2.37 -7.53
N GLN A 211 -0.41 -2.34 -7.25
CA GLN A 211 0.57 -1.42 -7.84
C GLN A 211 0.83 -1.67 -9.35
N SER A 212 0.52 -2.86 -9.88
CA SER A 212 0.77 -3.22 -11.28
C SER A 212 -0.39 -2.83 -12.22
N LYS A 213 -1.57 -2.57 -11.68
CA LYS A 213 -2.78 -2.23 -12.46
C LYS A 213 -2.70 -0.91 -13.21
N PRO A 214 -2.21 0.19 -12.62
CA PRO A 214 -2.04 1.45 -13.35
C PRO A 214 -1.06 1.31 -14.51
N ILE A 215 0.01 0.52 -14.34
CA ILE A 215 1.02 0.27 -15.37
C ILE A 215 0.41 -0.49 -16.57
N CYS A 216 -0.44 -1.49 -16.31
CA CYS A 216 -1.19 -2.17 -17.37
C CYS A 216 -2.14 -1.22 -18.10
N LEU A 217 -2.88 -0.38 -17.38
CA LEU A 217 -3.80 0.59 -17.98
C LEU A 217 -3.06 1.62 -18.84
N ALA A 218 -1.91 2.10 -18.37
CA ALA A 218 -1.04 3.02 -19.10
C ALA A 218 -0.62 2.42 -20.45
N TYR A 219 -0.19 1.16 -20.47
CA TYR A 219 0.07 0.45 -21.73
C TYR A 219 -1.19 0.29 -22.58
N MET A 220 -2.33 -0.09 -21.98
CA MET A 220 -3.58 -0.27 -22.72
C MET A 220 -4.04 1.01 -23.44
N ARG A 221 -3.81 2.19 -22.84
CA ARG A 221 -4.09 3.50 -23.44
C ARG A 221 -3.29 3.78 -24.73
N LEU A 222 -2.16 3.09 -24.94
CA LEU A 222 -1.32 3.22 -26.13
C LEU A 222 -1.69 2.22 -27.25
N ILE A 223 -2.52 1.22 -26.94
CA ILE A 223 -2.94 0.22 -27.91
C ILE A 223 -3.78 0.88 -29.01
N ARG A 224 -3.61 0.42 -30.26
CA ARG A 224 -4.38 0.90 -31.40
C ARG A 224 -5.89 0.84 -31.12
N ARG A 225 -6.52 2.01 -31.18
CA ARG A 225 -7.97 2.17 -31.04
C ARG A 225 -8.72 1.35 -32.10
N ARG A 226 -9.70 0.56 -31.69
CA ARG A 226 -10.60 -0.21 -32.58
C ARG A 226 -12.04 0.01 -32.14
N ARG A 227 -12.88 0.56 -33.00
CA ARG A 227 -14.31 0.70 -32.76
C ARG A 227 -15.05 -0.54 -33.27
N LYS A 228 -16.02 -1.05 -32.50
CA LYS A 228 -16.98 -2.05 -32.97
C LYS A 228 -18.29 -1.39 -33.40
N THR A 229 -18.95 -1.98 -34.39
CA THR A 229 -20.33 -1.63 -34.79
C THR A 229 -21.39 -2.32 -33.94
N ILE A 230 -21.03 -3.37 -33.16
CA ILE A 230 -21.94 -4.10 -32.27
C ILE A 230 -21.38 -4.10 -30.83
N CYS A 231 -22.16 -3.53 -29.91
CA CYS A 231 -21.85 -3.47 -28.48
C CYS A 231 -22.16 -4.83 -27.82
N CYS A 232 -21.13 -5.66 -27.60
CA CYS A 232 -21.27 -6.95 -26.90
C CYS A 232 -21.66 -6.83 -25.42
N PHE A 233 -21.51 -5.66 -24.81
CA PHE A 233 -21.86 -5.44 -23.41
C PHE A 233 -23.34 -5.66 -23.12
N ARG A 234 -24.22 -5.46 -24.12
CA ARG A 234 -25.68 -5.53 -23.95
C ARG A 234 -26.29 -6.91 -24.17
N LEU A 235 -25.55 -7.85 -24.77
CA LEU A 235 -26.09 -9.16 -25.17
C LEU A 235 -25.80 -10.28 -24.16
N THR A 236 -24.89 -10.10 -23.21
CA THR A 236 -24.45 -11.19 -22.32
C THR A 236 -25.02 -11.13 -20.91
N SER A 237 -25.24 -9.94 -20.32
CA SER A 237 -25.78 -9.82 -18.96
C SER A 237 -27.29 -10.10 -18.89
N ASP A 238 -28.08 -9.54 -19.81
CA ASP A 238 -29.55 -9.66 -19.77
C ASP A 238 -30.04 -11.08 -20.03
N LEU A 239 -29.41 -11.82 -20.96
CA LEU A 239 -29.77 -13.21 -21.27
C LEU A 239 -29.34 -14.17 -20.16
N PHE A 240 -28.15 -13.97 -19.58
CA PHE A 240 -27.62 -14.85 -18.55
C PHE A 240 -28.36 -14.68 -17.22
N TRP A 241 -28.75 -13.45 -16.85
CA TRP A 241 -29.50 -13.20 -15.61
C TRP A 241 -30.98 -13.57 -15.72
N ARG A 242 -31.59 -13.42 -16.89
CA ARG A 242 -32.95 -13.95 -17.16
C ARG A 242 -32.98 -15.47 -17.13
N ALA A 243 -31.95 -16.15 -17.66
CA ALA A 243 -31.82 -17.60 -17.58
C ALA A 243 -31.54 -18.07 -16.13
N GLY A 244 -30.70 -17.35 -15.37
CA GLY A 244 -30.43 -17.65 -13.96
C GLY A 244 -31.67 -17.55 -13.06
N LYS A 245 -32.55 -16.57 -13.29
CA LYS A 245 -33.84 -16.47 -12.58
C LYS A 245 -34.81 -17.62 -12.87
N LEU A 246 -34.78 -18.18 -14.08
CA LEU A 246 -35.61 -19.33 -14.46
C LEU A 246 -35.15 -20.64 -13.82
N ILE A 247 -33.86 -20.77 -13.49
CA ILE A 247 -33.31 -21.97 -12.84
C ILE A 247 -33.55 -21.96 -11.33
N GLN A 248 -33.56 -20.79 -10.67
CA GLN A 248 -33.88 -20.68 -9.24
C GLN A 248 -35.37 -20.84 -8.89
N GLN A 249 -36.26 -20.96 -9.89
CA GLN A 249 -37.69 -21.26 -9.66
C GLN A 249 -38.05 -22.74 -9.85
N LYS A 250 -37.06 -23.61 -10.14
CA LYS A 250 -37.25 -25.07 -10.32
C LYS A 250 -36.30 -25.91 -9.46
N VAL A 251 -35.95 -25.41 -8.28
CA VAL A 251 -35.37 -26.20 -7.18
C VAL A 251 -36.17 -25.92 -5.92
#